data_AF-A0A9W9ES36-F1
#
_entry.id   AF-A0A9W9ES36-F1
#
_cell.length_a   1.000
_cell.length_b   1.000
_cell.length_c   1.000
_cell.angle_alpha   90.00
_cell.angle_beta   90.00
_cell.angle_gamma   90.00
#
_symmetry.space_group_name_H-M   'P 1'
#
loop_
_entity.id
_entity.type
_entity.pdbx_description
1 polymer ?
#
loop_
_entity_poly.entity_id
_entity_poly.type
_entity_poly.pdbx_seq_one_letter_code
_entity_poly.pdbx_strand_id
1 'polypeptide(L)'
;MAFSTPLDECSIVWLRPLENVVYTIGDIGPHKVAVVGYYQEQGLAVSGSMAAEVLRDLRNLQLGLLVGIAGGMPSSTHDMQLGDVAVAVPEGDRPRVVGYDLVKAGR
;
A
#
# COMPACT_ATOMS: atom_id res chain seq x y z
N MET A 1 6.04 8.67 1.47
CA MET A 1 5.06 9.07 2.50
C MET A 1 5.73 8.87 3.85
N ALA A 2 6.05 9.93 4.59
CA ALA A 2 6.65 9.82 5.91
C ALA A 2 5.52 9.72 6.95
N PHE A 3 5.43 8.58 7.64
CA PHE A 3 4.56 8.43 8.80
C PHE A 3 5.26 9.05 10.00
N SER A 4 4.84 10.25 10.40
CA SER A 4 5.12 10.80 11.73
C SER A 4 4.15 10.12 12.71
N THR A 5 4.69 9.38 13.68
CA THR A 5 3.98 8.65 14.72
C THR A 5 3.10 9.55 15.60
N PRO A 6 2.02 9.02 16.22
CA PRO A 6 2.17 8.31 17.49
C PRO A 6 1.52 6.92 17.45
N LEU A 7 2.35 5.89 17.55
CA LEU A 7 1.94 4.52 17.92
C LEU A 7 2.77 4.18 19.16
N ASP A 8 2.11 4.16 20.29
CA ASP A 8 2.68 4.18 21.65
C ASP A 8 3.51 2.95 22.03
N GLU A 9 3.63 1.94 21.17
CA GLU A 9 4.48 0.75 21.39
C GLU A 9 5.15 0.19 20.11
N CYS A 10 5.32 1.00 19.06
CA CYS A 10 6.03 0.52 17.85
C CYS A 10 7.55 0.72 17.95
N SER A 11 8.29 -0.38 18.04
CA SER A 11 9.74 -0.38 17.84
C SER A 11 10.03 -0.39 16.33
N ILE A 12 10.64 0.69 15.83
CA ILE A 12 11.12 0.76 14.44
C ILE A 12 12.31 -0.20 14.32
N VAL A 13 12.09 -1.33 13.66
CA VAL A 13 13.15 -2.30 13.36
C VAL A 13 13.58 -2.12 11.91
N TRP A 14 14.78 -1.57 11.70
CA TRP A 14 15.44 -1.53 10.40
C TRP A 14 15.91 -2.94 10.03
N LEU A 15 15.07 -3.70 9.33
CA LEU A 15 15.52 -4.97 8.74
C LEU A 15 16.27 -4.67 7.43
N ARG A 16 17.61 -4.76 7.54
CA ARG A 16 18.65 -4.86 6.51
C ARG A 16 18.84 -3.67 5.53
N PRO A 17 20.06 -3.10 5.44
CA PRO A 17 20.42 -2.03 4.48
C PRO A 17 20.57 -2.47 3.01
N LEU A 18 20.12 -3.67 2.63
CA LEU A 18 20.36 -4.26 1.30
C LEU A 18 19.15 -4.20 0.36
N GLU A 19 17.96 -3.90 0.91
CA GLU A 19 16.69 -3.91 0.18
C GLU A 19 16.05 -2.52 0.33
N ASN A 20 15.40 -2.03 -0.72
CA ASN A 20 14.74 -0.72 -0.75
C ASN A 20 13.45 -0.66 0.11
N VAL A 21 13.11 -1.76 0.78
CA VAL A 21 11.89 -1.96 1.57
C VAL A 21 12.16 -1.70 3.05
N VAL A 22 11.37 -0.81 3.64
CA VAL A 22 11.43 -0.47 5.07
C VAL A 22 10.25 -1.12 5.79
N TYR A 23 10.53 -1.70 6.95
CA TYR A 23 9.54 -2.35 7.81
C TYR A 23 9.38 -1.59 9.13
N THR A 24 8.15 -1.56 9.64
CA THR A 24 7.84 -1.24 11.02
C THR A 24 6.91 -2.32 11.55
N ILE A 25 7.32 -3.01 12.61
CA ILE A 25 6.57 -4.13 13.19
C ILE A 25 6.06 -3.69 14.56
N GLY A 26 4.83 -4.07 14.88
CA GLY A 26 4.22 -3.81 16.17
C GLY A 26 3.00 -4.68 16.41
N ASP A 27 2.17 -4.24 17.34
CA ASP A 27 0.96 -4.91 17.74
C ASP A 27 -0.23 -3.95 17.63
N ILE A 28 -1.35 -4.47 17.13
CA ILE A 28 -2.66 -3.80 17.20
C ILE A 28 -3.62 -4.77 17.88
N GLY A 29 -3.91 -4.52 19.16
CA GLY A 29 -4.62 -5.47 20.00
C GLY A 29 -3.90 -6.82 20.05
N PRO A 30 -4.56 -7.95 19.74
CA PRO A 30 -3.93 -9.28 19.75
C PRO A 30 -3.18 -9.62 18.45
N HIS A 31 -3.14 -8.71 17.46
CA HIS A 31 -2.58 -8.98 16.15
C HIS A 31 -1.18 -8.40 15.99
N LYS A 32 -0.23 -9.21 15.53
CA LYS A 32 1.08 -8.75 15.04
C LYS A 32 0.89 -8.07 13.69
N VAL A 33 1.32 -6.82 13.58
CA VAL A 33 1.15 -5.99 12.38
C VAL A 33 2.51 -5.55 11.86
N ALA A 34 2.70 -5.63 10.54
CA ALA A 34 3.85 -5.07 9.85
C ALA A 34 3.38 -4.01 8.86
N VAL A 35 3.89 -2.79 9.00
CA VAL A 35 3.75 -1.72 8.01
C VAL A 35 5.00 -1.73 7.15
N VAL A 36 4.81 -1.76 5.83
CA VAL A 36 5.90 -1.93 4.87
C VAL A 36 5.80 -0.85 3.78
N GLY A 37 6.94 -0.29 3.39
CA GLY A 37 6.97 0.71 2.32
C GLY A 37 8.34 0.85 1.66
N TYR A 38 8.34 1.28 0.39
CA TYR A 38 9.53 1.75 -0.31
C TYR A 38 9.79 3.23 -0.03
N TYR A 39 11.06 3.60 0.18
CA TYR A 39 11.41 5.00 0.49
C TYR A 39 11.59 5.88 -0.76
N GLN A 40 11.96 5.31 -1.91
CA GLN A 40 12.32 6.08 -3.13
C GLN A 40 11.38 5.91 -4.30
N GLU A 41 10.67 4.78 -4.36
CA GLU A 41 9.96 4.38 -5.57
C GLU A 41 8.48 4.16 -5.27
N GLN A 42 7.65 4.52 -6.25
CA GLN A 42 6.20 4.37 -6.19
C GLN A 42 5.72 3.76 -7.50
N GLY A 43 4.59 3.06 -7.43
CA GLY A 43 3.94 2.47 -8.60
C GLY A 43 3.57 1.01 -8.41
N LEU A 44 2.81 0.49 -9.36
CA LEU A 44 2.25 -0.86 -9.30
C LEU A 44 3.35 -1.94 -9.30
N ALA A 45 4.35 -1.81 -10.18
CA ALA A 45 5.46 -2.76 -10.27
C ALA A 45 6.28 -2.80 -8.98
N VAL A 46 6.62 -1.62 -8.43
CA VAL A 46 7.35 -1.48 -7.17
C VAL A 46 6.55 -2.11 -6.02
N SER A 47 5.24 -1.85 -5.96
CA SER A 47 4.36 -2.43 -4.95
C SER A 47 4.23 -3.95 -5.08
N GLY A 48 4.22 -4.48 -6.30
CA GLY A 48 4.23 -5.91 -6.58
C GLY A 48 5.53 -6.59 -6.12
N SER A 49 6.69 -5.99 -6.43
CA SER A 49 7.98 -6.47 -5.93
C SER A 49 8.05 -6.43 -4.41
N MET A 50 7.57 -5.34 -3.78
CA MET A 50 7.46 -5.23 -2.33
C MET A 50 6.64 -6.40 -1.74
N ALA A 51 5.46 -6.64 -2.30
CA ALA A 51 4.58 -7.70 -1.81
C ALA A 51 5.24 -9.08 -1.92
N ALA A 52 5.98 -9.34 -3.01
CA ALA A 52 6.72 -10.59 -3.17
C ALA A 52 7.82 -10.75 -2.10
N GLU A 53 8.54 -9.68 -1.78
CA GLU A 53 9.56 -9.69 -0.73
C GLU A 53 8.95 -9.88 0.67
N VAL A 54 7.86 -9.18 0.97
CA VAL A 54 7.12 -9.33 2.24
C VAL A 54 6.60 -10.74 2.41
N LEU A 55 6.07 -11.36 1.35
CA LEU A 55 5.59 -12.75 1.38
C LEU A 55 6.73 -13.75 1.61
N ARG A 56 7.93 -13.45 1.11
CA ARG A 56 9.13 -14.27 1.34
C ARG A 56 9.58 -14.16 2.80
N ASP A 57 9.59 -12.95 3.34
CA ASP A 57 10.18 -12.64 4.64
C ASP A 57 9.21 -12.95 5.80
N LEU A 58 7.92 -12.66 5.63
CA LEU A 58 6.86 -12.88 6.62
C LEU A 58 6.07 -14.16 6.31
N ARG A 59 6.71 -15.30 6.60
CA ARG A 59 6.16 -16.65 6.35
C ARG A 59 4.82 -16.95 7.07
N ASN A 60 4.48 -16.19 8.10
CA ASN A 60 3.24 -16.34 8.88
C ASN A 60 2.20 -15.24 8.57
N LEU A 61 2.33 -14.54 7.44
CA LEU A 61 1.38 -13.51 7.03
C LEU A 61 0.02 -14.14 6.69
N GLN A 62 -1.03 -13.71 7.38
CA GLN A 62 -2.41 -14.19 7.15
C GLN A 62 -3.21 -13.29 6.20
N LEU A 63 -2.88 -12.00 6.19
CA LEU A 63 -3.60 -10.95 5.50
C LEU A 63 -2.59 -9.88 5.06
N GLY A 64 -2.75 -9.36 3.85
CA GLY A 64 -2.05 -8.17 3.37
C GLY A 64 -3.05 -7.11 2.90
N LEU A 65 -2.80 -5.86 3.26
CA LEU A 65 -3.56 -4.70 2.77
C LEU A 65 -2.60 -3.76 2.04
N LEU A 66 -2.87 -3.52 0.75
CA LEU A 66 -2.17 -2.50 -0.01
C LEU A 66 -2.89 -1.16 0.17
N VAL A 67 -2.18 -0.17 0.71
CA VAL A 67 -2.68 1.20 0.89
C VAL A 67 -1.91 2.13 -0.03
N GLY A 68 -2.63 2.89 -0.83
CA GLY A 68 -2.05 3.85 -1.77
C GLY A 68 -2.94 5.07 -1.93
N ILE A 69 -2.37 6.11 -2.54
CA ILE A 69 -3.13 7.25 -3.01
C ILE A 69 -3.54 7.03 -4.46
N ALA A 70 -4.74 7.45 -4.82
CA ALA A 70 -5.23 7.38 -6.18
C ALA A 70 -5.94 8.69 -6.55
N GLY A 71 -5.86 9.07 -7.83
CA GLY A 71 -6.72 10.10 -8.39
C GLY A 71 -8.07 9.50 -8.75
N GLY A 72 -9.16 10.07 -8.25
CA GLY A 72 -10.51 9.70 -8.67
C GLY A 72 -10.82 10.22 -10.07
N MET A 73 -11.55 9.43 -10.86
CA MET A 73 -12.15 9.86 -12.13
C MET A 73 -13.67 9.94 -11.96
N PRO A 74 -14.21 11.07 -11.45
CA PRO A 74 -15.64 11.20 -11.23
C PRO A 74 -16.42 11.06 -12.55
N SER A 75 -17.58 10.42 -12.47
CA SER A 75 -18.51 10.25 -13.58
C SER A 75 -19.93 10.56 -13.10
N SER A 76 -20.88 10.70 -14.01
CA SER A 76 -22.28 10.96 -13.66
C SER A 76 -22.92 9.86 -12.80
N THR A 77 -22.34 8.66 -12.78
CA THR A 77 -22.82 7.53 -11.99
C THR A 77 -21.95 7.21 -10.77
N HIS A 78 -20.74 7.78 -10.70
CA HIS A 78 -19.80 7.56 -9.60
C HIS A 78 -19.13 8.90 -9.25
N ASP A 79 -19.62 9.52 -8.19
CA ASP A 79 -18.98 10.70 -7.63
C ASP A 79 -17.82 10.25 -6.75
N MET A 80 -16.61 10.78 -7.02
CA MET A 80 -15.40 10.52 -6.26
C MET A 80 -14.77 11.86 -5.93
N GLN A 81 -14.74 12.20 -4.65
CA GLN A 81 -14.28 13.49 -4.15
C GLN A 81 -13.00 13.33 -3.33
N LEU A 82 -12.28 14.44 -3.17
CA LEU A 82 -11.09 14.47 -2.32
C LEU A 82 -11.49 14.16 -0.87
N GLY A 83 -10.87 13.14 -0.29
CA GLY A 83 -11.18 12.67 1.06
C GLY A 83 -11.94 11.34 1.09
N ASP A 84 -12.48 10.90 -0.06
CA ASP A 84 -13.11 9.59 -0.16
C ASP A 84 -12.08 8.44 -0.06
N VAL A 85 -12.51 7.34 0.54
CA VAL A 85 -11.73 6.09 0.60
C VAL A 85 -12.35 5.08 -0.37
N ALA A 86 -11.59 4.73 -1.40
CA ALA A 86 -11.96 3.68 -2.33
C ALA A 86 -11.48 2.32 -1.83
N VAL A 87 -12.34 1.30 -1.87
CA VAL A 87 -12.01 -0.08 -1.54
C VAL A 87 -12.32 -0.99 -2.73
N ALA A 88 -11.30 -1.68 -3.21
CA ALA A 88 -11.45 -2.64 -4.29
C ALA A 88 -11.91 -4.00 -3.75
N VAL A 89 -13.16 -4.35 -4.04
CA VAL A 89 -13.76 -5.65 -3.66
C VAL A 89 -13.87 -6.53 -4.90
N PRO A 90 -13.00 -7.53 -5.13
CA PRO A 90 -13.01 -8.33 -6.35
C PRO A 90 -14.38 -8.97 -6.59
N GLU A 91 -14.84 -8.97 -7.84
CA GLU A 91 -16.07 -9.63 -8.29
C GLU A 91 -15.72 -10.58 -9.44
N GLY A 92 -15.68 -11.88 -9.15
CA GLY A 92 -15.15 -12.88 -10.07
C GLY A 92 -13.67 -12.67 -10.41
N ASP A 93 -13.29 -12.93 -11.65
CA ASP A 93 -11.89 -12.93 -12.11
C ASP A 93 -11.38 -11.55 -12.60
N ARG A 94 -12.16 -10.47 -12.39
CA ARG A 94 -11.81 -9.14 -12.91
C ARG A 94 -11.07 -8.29 -11.88
N PRO A 95 -9.91 -7.69 -12.21
CA PRO A 95 -9.28 -6.72 -11.33
C PRO A 95 -10.15 -5.47 -11.24
N ARG A 96 -10.55 -5.10 -10.03
CA ARG A 96 -11.37 -3.89 -9.78
C ARG A 96 -10.56 -2.61 -9.62
N VAL A 97 -9.26 -2.72 -9.40
CA VAL A 97 -8.33 -1.59 -9.54
C VAL A 97 -7.74 -1.67 -10.94
N VAL A 98 -8.20 -0.78 -11.82
CA VAL A 98 -7.59 -0.59 -13.13
C VAL A 98 -6.76 0.68 -13.08
N GLY A 99 -5.44 0.52 -13.24
CA GLY A 99 -4.55 1.66 -13.38
C GLY A 99 -4.81 2.33 -14.72
N TYR A 100 -5.35 3.55 -14.69
CA TYR A 100 -5.40 4.39 -15.88
C TYR A 100 -4.10 5.19 -15.95
N ASP A 101 -3.25 4.86 -16.92
CA ASP A 101 -2.09 5.67 -17.26
C ASP A 101 -2.56 6.82 -18.16
N LEU A 102 -3.08 7.87 -17.52
CA LEU A 102 -3.43 9.09 -18.23
C LEU A 102 -2.14 9.80 -18.61
N VAL A 103 -1.76 9.70 -19.88
CA VAL A 103 -0.74 10.58 -20.45
C VAL A 103 -1.23 12.01 -20.22
N LYS A 104 -0.49 12.77 -19.40
CA LYS A 104 -0.75 14.19 -19.24
C LYS A 104 -0.60 14.82 -20.62
N ALA A 105 -1.72 15.15 -21.27
CA ALA A 105 -1.72 15.92 -22.51
C ALA A 105 -1.11 17.29 -22.18
N GLY A 106 0.20 17.41 -22.44
CA GLY A 106 0.91 18.66 -22.32
C GLY A 106 0.29 19.67 -23.26
N ARG A 107 -0.02 20.85 -22.72
CA ARG A 107 -0.25 22.05 -23.51
C ARG A 107 1.06 22.82 -23.61
#